data_AF-A0A5N8YRL9-F1
#
_entry.id   AF-A0A5N8YRL9-F1
#
_cell.length_a   1.000
_cell.length_b   1.000
_cell.length_c   1.000
_cell.angle_alpha   90.00
_cell.angle_beta   90.00
_cell.angle_gamma   90.00
#
_symmetry.space_group_name_H-M   'P 1'
#
loop_
_entity.id
_entity.type
_entity.pdbx_description
1 polymer ?
#
loop_
_entity_poly.entity_id
_entity_poly.type
_entity_poly.pdbx_seq_one_letter_code
_entity_poly.pdbx_strand_id
1 'polypeptide(L)'
;MAQISYNGPAHIPGVEEGVDITATIDDSTKTVTLEFDRELAGSSTWQGNSVEINERLKYSEIVFKTTNLPLDTIDLVWKFNASKIDDSLAAVIVPQANKLRVSGEKGFVLTK
;
A
#
# COMPACT_ATOMS: atom_id res chain seq x y z
N MET A 1 -13.93 1.94 -12.00
CA MET A 1 -14.35 2.99 -11.04
C MET A 1 -13.56 4.26 -11.33
N ALA A 2 -14.06 5.43 -10.91
CA ALA A 2 -13.25 6.66 -10.89
C ALA A 2 -12.05 6.47 -9.95
N GLN A 3 -10.97 7.21 -10.20
CA GLN A 3 -9.83 7.32 -9.29
C GLN A 3 -10.32 7.61 -7.86
N ILE A 4 -9.87 6.82 -6.89
CA ILE A 4 -10.26 6.94 -5.49
C ILE A 4 -9.00 7.04 -4.63
N SER A 5 -9.06 7.84 -3.57
CA SER A 5 -7.95 8.02 -2.64
C SER A 5 -8.40 7.68 -1.23
N TYR A 6 -7.51 7.06 -0.45
CA TYR A 6 -7.71 6.78 0.96
C TYR A 6 -6.47 7.28 1.73
N ASN A 7 -6.65 7.89 2.89
CA ASN A 7 -5.55 8.36 3.72
C ASN A 7 -5.62 7.82 5.15
N GLY A 8 -4.48 7.89 5.85
CA GLY A 8 -4.38 7.54 7.26
C GLY A 8 -2.98 7.07 7.65
N PRO A 9 -2.79 6.77 8.95
CA PRO A 9 -1.52 6.34 9.48
C PRO A 9 -1.22 4.88 9.13
N ALA A 10 0.04 4.59 8.84
CA ALA A 10 0.56 3.25 8.59
C ALA A 10 1.90 3.03 9.28
N HIS A 11 2.17 1.78 9.65
CA HIS A 11 3.49 1.33 10.10
C HIS A 11 4.12 0.47 9.01
N ILE A 12 5.18 0.97 8.39
CA ILE A 12 5.88 0.24 7.33
C ILE A 12 6.95 -0.66 7.95
N PRO A 13 7.03 -1.96 7.58
CA PRO A 13 8.10 -2.84 8.05
C PRO A 13 9.48 -2.24 7.74
N GLY A 14 10.33 -2.08 8.75
CA GLY A 14 11.65 -1.48 8.60
C GLY A 14 11.70 0.04 8.79
N VAL A 15 10.57 0.70 9.04
CA VAL A 15 10.50 2.10 9.48
C VAL A 15 10.10 2.12 10.95
N GLU A 16 10.89 2.82 11.79
CA GLU A 16 10.65 2.85 13.24
C GLU A 16 9.41 3.68 13.61
N GLU A 17 9.24 4.82 12.96
CA GLU A 17 8.11 5.73 13.20
C GLU A 17 6.95 5.44 12.25
N GLY A 18 5.73 5.71 12.71
CA GLY A 18 4.55 5.73 11.83
C GLY A 18 4.68 6.79 10.74
N VAL A 19 4.00 6.57 9.63
CA VAL A 19 3.91 7.50 8.50
C VAL A 19 2.46 7.66 8.10
N ASP A 20 2.05 8.86 7.71
CA ASP A 20 0.77 9.01 7.02
C ASP A 20 0.95 8.65 5.55
N ILE A 21 0.03 7.82 5.04
CA ILE A 21 0.02 7.35 3.66
C ILE A 21 -1.30 7.72 3.00
N THR A 22 -1.22 8.19 1.76
CA THR A 22 -2.35 8.33 0.86
C THR A 22 -2.23 7.29 -0.25
N ALA A 23 -3.18 6.37 -0.34
CA ALA A 23 -3.27 5.37 -1.39
C ALA A 23 -4.30 5.81 -2.44
N THR A 24 -3.83 6.12 -3.64
CA THR A 24 -4.67 6.41 -4.80
C THR A 24 -4.79 5.17 -5.68
N ILE A 25 -6.01 4.71 -5.93
CA ILE A 25 -6.31 3.55 -6.77
C ILE A 25 -7.08 4.03 -8.01
N ASP A 26 -6.54 3.73 -9.18
CA ASP A 26 -7.22 3.91 -10.46
C ASP A 26 -7.49 2.53 -11.08
N ASP A 27 -8.75 2.13 -11.01
CA ASP A 27 -9.26 0.86 -11.54
C ASP A 27 -9.27 0.82 -13.07
N SER A 28 -9.42 1.97 -13.75
CA SER A 28 -9.41 2.04 -15.20
C SER A 28 -8.04 1.76 -15.79
N THR A 29 -6.98 2.27 -15.16
CA THR A 29 -5.60 2.04 -15.58
C THR A 29 -4.92 0.90 -14.84
N LYS A 30 -5.57 0.31 -13.83
CA LYS A 30 -5.00 -0.66 -12.89
C LYS A 30 -3.71 -0.14 -12.28
N THR A 31 -3.74 1.10 -11.79
CA THR A 31 -2.60 1.71 -11.12
C THR A 31 -2.91 1.97 -9.65
N VAL A 32 -1.90 1.79 -8.81
CA VAL A 32 -1.94 2.19 -7.40
C VAL A 32 -0.76 3.11 -7.16
N THR A 33 -1.02 4.28 -6.59
CA THR A 33 0.01 5.24 -6.20
C THR A 33 -0.05 5.42 -4.70
N LEU A 34 1.08 5.26 -4.03
CA LEU A 34 1.26 5.53 -2.61
C LEU A 34 2.02 6.84 -2.46
N GLU A 35 1.49 7.74 -1.66
CA GLU A 35 2.14 8.99 -1.27
C GLU A 35 2.32 9.01 0.25
N PHE A 36 3.54 9.27 0.70
CA PHE A 36 3.91 9.36 2.10
C PHE A 36 4.08 10.83 2.50
N ASP A 37 3.79 11.13 3.76
CA ASP A 37 4.01 12.46 4.38
C ASP A 37 5.48 12.91 4.41
N ARG A 38 6.41 11.98 4.20
CA ARG A 38 7.85 12.21 4.10
C ARG A 38 8.50 11.27 3.09
N GLU A 39 9.74 11.56 2.71
CA GLU A 39 10.50 10.68 1.83
C GLU A 39 10.87 9.36 2.52
N LEU A 40 10.66 8.26 1.81
CA LEU A 40 11.14 6.93 2.16
C LEU A 40 11.95 6.40 0.97
N ALA A 41 13.18 5.91 1.21
CA ALA A 41 14.11 5.50 0.14
C ALA A 41 14.25 6.52 -1.01
N GLY A 42 14.31 7.82 -0.68
CA GLY A 42 14.57 8.90 -1.64
C GLY A 42 13.36 9.35 -2.47
N SER A 43 12.14 8.90 -2.17
CA SER A 43 10.91 9.41 -2.77
C SER A 43 9.75 9.41 -1.77
N SER A 44 8.88 10.42 -1.83
CA SER A 44 7.59 10.42 -1.12
C SER A 44 6.50 9.69 -1.89
N THR A 45 6.70 9.42 -3.19
CA THR A 45 5.68 8.81 -4.06
C THR A 45 6.18 7.52 -4.68
N TRP A 46 5.35 6.48 -4.64
CA TRP A 46 5.67 5.13 -5.08
C TRP A 46 4.53 4.55 -5.91
N GLN A 47 4.84 4.10 -7.12
CA GLN A 47 3.87 3.40 -7.96
C GLN A 47 3.91 1.90 -7.68
N GLY A 48 2.74 1.30 -7.53
CA GLY A 48 2.57 -0.13 -7.39
C GLY A 48 2.84 -0.86 -8.71
N ASN A 49 3.63 -1.92 -8.62
CA ASN A 49 3.94 -2.85 -9.70
C ASN A 49 3.08 -4.11 -9.59
N SER A 50 2.81 -4.77 -10.73
CA SER A 50 2.03 -6.02 -10.79
C SER A 50 0.67 -5.90 -10.09
N VAL A 51 -0.04 -4.81 -10.34
CA VAL A 51 -1.35 -4.55 -9.73
C VAL A 51 -2.39 -5.53 -10.23
N GLU A 52 -2.98 -6.27 -9.30
CA GLU A 52 -4.12 -7.16 -9.52
C GLU A 52 -5.32 -6.65 -8.73
N ILE A 53 -6.44 -6.42 -9.41
CA ILE A 53 -7.70 -5.98 -8.80
C ILE A 53 -8.74 -7.08 -9.03
N ASN A 54 -9.24 -7.64 -7.94
CA ASN A 54 -10.25 -8.69 -7.92
C ASN A 54 -11.53 -8.15 -7.26
N GLU A 55 -12.56 -7.97 -8.08
CA GLU A 55 -13.86 -7.48 -7.63
C GLU A 55 -14.61 -8.54 -6.81
N ARG A 56 -14.88 -8.26 -5.53
CA ARG A 56 -15.74 -9.09 -4.67
C ARG A 56 -17.08 -8.40 -4.45
N LEU A 57 -18.03 -9.12 -3.86
CA LEU A 57 -19.38 -8.59 -3.59
C LEU A 57 -19.36 -7.43 -2.59
N LYS A 58 -18.53 -7.50 -1.54
CA LYS A 58 -18.50 -6.52 -0.44
C LYS A 58 -17.33 -5.54 -0.48
N TYR A 59 -16.27 -5.88 -1.21
CA TYR A 59 -15.03 -5.11 -1.28
C TYR A 59 -14.31 -5.38 -2.61
N SER A 60 -13.34 -4.54 -2.96
CA SER A 60 -12.38 -4.80 -4.03
C SER A 60 -11.05 -5.22 -3.40
N GLU A 61 -10.57 -6.40 -3.78
CA GLU A 61 -9.28 -6.94 -3.33
C GLU A 61 -8.20 -6.47 -4.29
N ILE A 62 -7.20 -5.74 -3.80
CA ILE A 62 -6.14 -5.15 -4.61
C ILE A 62 -4.80 -5.64 -4.06
N VAL A 63 -4.01 -6.28 -4.92
CA VAL A 63 -2.68 -6.80 -4.56
C VAL A 63 -1.65 -6.20 -5.50
N PHE A 64 -0.58 -5.66 -4.95
CA PHE A 64 0.50 -5.07 -5.73
C PHE A 64 1.82 -5.12 -4.97
N LYS A 65 2.90 -4.69 -5.63
CA LYS A 65 4.24 -4.66 -5.06
C LYS A 65 4.88 -3.29 -5.18
N THR A 66 5.73 -2.93 -4.23
CA THR A 66 6.69 -1.82 -4.39
C THR A 66 8.09 -2.39 -4.27
N THR A 67 9.04 -1.86 -5.04
CA THR A 67 10.44 -2.27 -5.03
C THR A 67 11.31 -1.18 -4.44
N ASN A 68 12.34 -1.53 -3.68
CA ASN A 68 13.22 -0.59 -2.97
C ASN A 68 12.49 0.31 -1.95
N LEU A 69 11.47 -0.20 -1.26
CA LEU A 69 10.72 0.50 -0.22
C LEU A 69 10.61 -0.39 1.03
N PRO A 70 10.80 0.12 2.26
CA PRO A 70 11.16 1.50 2.61
C PRO A 70 12.67 1.80 2.48
N LEU A 71 13.46 0.79 2.11
CA LEU A 71 14.90 0.87 1.92
C LEU A 71 15.27 0.17 0.61
N ASP A 72 16.44 0.52 0.06
CA ASP A 72 17.00 -0.15 -1.10
C ASP A 72 17.03 -1.67 -0.91
N THR A 73 16.70 -2.41 -1.98
CA THR A 73 16.65 -3.88 -2.04
C THR A 73 15.51 -4.56 -1.27
N ILE A 74 14.59 -3.79 -0.68
CA ILE A 74 13.39 -4.34 -0.03
C ILE A 74 12.21 -4.23 -1.00
N ASP A 75 11.59 -5.37 -1.28
CA ASP A 75 10.30 -5.41 -1.95
C ASP A 75 9.20 -5.65 -0.93
N LEU A 76 8.11 -4.90 -1.06
CA LEU A 76 6.91 -5.07 -0.23
C LEU A 76 5.76 -5.56 -1.10
N VAL A 77 5.01 -6.52 -0.59
CA VAL A 77 3.70 -6.90 -1.13
C VAL A 77 2.64 -6.21 -0.30
N TRP A 78 1.72 -5.54 -0.99
CA TRP A 78 0.60 -4.82 -0.40
C TRP A 78 -0.68 -5.56 -0.75
N LYS A 79 -1.54 -5.76 0.23
CA LYS A 79 -2.86 -6.36 0.06
C LYS A 79 -3.89 -5.42 0.66
N PHE A 80 -4.70 -4.81 -0.20
CA PHE A 80 -5.76 -3.88 0.18
C PHE A 80 -7.12 -4.51 -0.05
N ASN A 81 -8.03 -4.25 0.89
CA ASN A 81 -9.44 -4.56 0.78
C ASN A 81 -10.21 -3.25 0.89
N ALA A 82 -10.54 -2.66 -0.25
CA ALA A 82 -11.34 -1.44 -0.34
C ALA A 82 -12.83 -1.80 -0.20
N SER A 83 -13.43 -1.42 0.92
CA SER A 83 -14.84 -1.69 1.21
C SER A 83 -15.77 -0.93 0.27
N LYS A 84 -16.83 -1.59 -0.19
CA LYS A 84 -17.89 -0.96 -1.00
C LYS A 84 -19.01 -0.39 -0.14
N ILE A 85 -18.91 -0.49 1.19
CA ILE A 85 -20.01 -0.25 2.13
C ILE A 85 -19.70 0.91 3.09
N ASP A 86 -18.45 1.06 3.53
CA ASP A 86 -18.08 1.96 4.64
C ASP A 86 -16.87 2.86 4.36
N ASP A 87 -16.56 3.12 3.08
CA ASP A 87 -15.49 4.04 2.63
C ASP A 87 -14.12 3.77 3.28
N SER A 88 -13.90 2.55 3.76
CA SER A 88 -12.66 2.12 4.41
C SER A 88 -11.83 1.24 3.49
N LEU A 89 -10.52 1.24 3.72
CA LEU A 89 -9.58 0.35 3.07
C LEU A 89 -8.73 -0.32 4.14
N ALA A 90 -8.91 -1.63 4.32
CA ALA A 90 -8.07 -2.42 5.20
C ALA A 90 -6.86 -2.93 4.44
N ALA A 91 -5.66 -2.76 5.01
CA ALA A 91 -4.41 -3.04 4.32
C ALA A 91 -3.50 -3.93 5.16
N VAL A 92 -2.72 -4.78 4.48
CA VAL A 92 -1.59 -5.51 5.05
C VAL A 92 -0.36 -5.36 4.15
N ILE A 93 0.78 -5.05 4.76
CA ILE A 93 2.10 -5.06 4.10
C ILE A 93 2.88 -6.29 4.53
N VAL A 94 3.46 -6.97 3.55
CA VAL A 94 4.32 -8.14 3.76
C VAL A 94 5.67 -7.89 3.09
N PRO A 95 6.77 -7.75 3.86
CA PRO A 95 8.10 -7.64 3.27
C PRO A 95 8.50 -8.97 2.63
N GLN A 96 9.06 -8.91 1.43
CA GLN A 96 9.63 -10.07 0.76
C GLN A 96 10.99 -10.44 1.38
N ALA A 97 11.48 -11.64 1.08
CA ALA A 97 12.79 -12.08 1.52
C ALA A 97 13.87 -11.08 1.07
N ASN A 98 14.57 -10.48 2.04
CA ASN A 98 15.55 -9.42 1.81
C ASN A 98 16.80 -9.65 2.65
N LYS A 99 17.91 -9.04 2.22
CA LYS A 99 19.21 -9.18 2.90
C LYS A 99 19.27 -8.42 4.24
N LEU A 100 18.41 -7.43 4.42
CA LEU A 100 18.35 -6.55 5.60
C LEU A 100 17.53 -7.15 6.76
N ARG A 101 17.00 -8.37 6.58
CA ARG A 101 16.20 -9.11 7.58
C ARG A 101 14.96 -8.34 8.06
N VAL A 102 14.48 -7.40 7.26
CA VAL A 102 13.18 -6.74 7.53
C VAL A 102 12.09 -7.78 7.40
N SER A 103 11.30 -7.93 8.46
CA SER A 103 10.31 -8.99 8.61
C SER A 103 9.11 -8.51 9.43
N GLY A 104 8.04 -9.29 9.38
CA GLY A 104 6.78 -8.99 10.08
C GLY A 104 5.75 -8.34 9.17
N GLU A 105 4.53 -8.85 9.25
CA GLU A 105 3.37 -8.27 8.57
C GLU A 105 2.85 -7.08 9.38
N LYS A 106 2.46 -6.01 8.71
CA LYS A 106 1.87 -4.83 9.35
C LYS A 106 0.52 -4.53 8.72
N GLY A 107 -0.51 -4.54 9.56
CA GLY A 107 -1.87 -4.18 9.18
C GLY A 107 -2.20 -2.73 9.55
N PHE A 108 -2.99 -2.06 8.73
CA PHE A 108 -3.50 -0.71 8.99
C PHE A 108 -4.82 -0.49 8.23
N VAL A 109 -5.50 0.63 8.52
CA VAL A 109 -6.75 1.01 7.87
C VAL A 109 -6.63 2.44 7.38
N LEU A 110 -7.08 2.67 6.15
CA LEU A 110 -7.21 4.00 5.56
C LEU A 110 -8.69 4.34 5.36
N THR A 111 -8.99 5.62 5.28
CA THR A 111 -10.34 6.15 5.07
C THR A 111 -10.35 7.11 3.88
N LYS A 112 -11.46 7.12 3.14
CA LYS A 112 -11.64 7.95 1.95
C LYS A 112 -11.83 9.43 2.27
#